data_AF-A0A7Y8FZH6-F1
#
_entry.id   AF-A0A7Y8FZH6-F1
#
_cell.length_a   1.000
_cell.length_b   1.000
_cell.length_c   1.000
_cell.angle_alpha   90.00
_cell.angle_beta   90.00
_cell.angle_gamma   90.00
#
_symmetry.space_group_name_H-M   'P 1'
#
loop_
_entity.id
_entity.type
_entity.pdbx_description
1 polymer ?
#
loop_
_entity_poly.entity_id
_entity_poly.type
_entity_poly.pdbx_seq_one_letter_code
_entity_poly.pdbx_strand_id
1 'polypeptide(L)'
;MALTAKQQRFVDEYLIDLNATQAAIRAGYSKRTARQIADQNLSKLDIKAALEKRMQSRSARTEITQDMVLRELAKIGFSDIRKVVRWGETQVRMVDGEEGEAEDMVPYHGLALIDSTEVDDATAAAIAEVSQGRDGLKVKLHDKKGALVDIGRHLGMFAAPGHAELDAELKRLEVEKRRAELKLIEKGGGNSNAQLLADLIARLPS
;
A
#
# COMPACT_ATOMS: atom_id res chain seq x y z
N MET A 1 -13.79 23.42 7.83
CA MET A 1 -14.83 23.39 8.89
C MET A 1 -14.33 22.49 10.03
N ALA A 2 -14.92 22.56 11.23
CA ALA A 2 -14.56 21.65 12.32
C ALA A 2 -15.13 20.23 12.07
N LEU A 3 -14.34 19.19 12.38
CA LEU A 3 -14.79 17.79 12.26
C LEU A 3 -15.85 17.47 13.31
N THR A 4 -16.88 16.73 12.91
CA THR A 4 -17.86 16.18 13.85
C THR A 4 -17.22 15.08 14.71
N ALA A 5 -17.79 14.80 15.89
CA ALA A 5 -17.28 13.76 16.78
C ALA A 5 -17.15 12.37 16.11
N LYS A 6 -18.11 12.00 15.25
CA LYS A 6 -18.05 10.74 14.48
C LYS A 6 -16.94 10.74 13.42
N GLN A 7 -16.72 11.87 12.75
CA GLN A 7 -15.61 11.99 11.80
C GLN A 7 -14.26 11.97 12.51
N GLN A 8 -14.16 12.61 13.67
CA GLN A 8 -12.94 12.55 14.49
C GLN A 8 -12.62 11.12 14.90
N ARG A 9 -13.62 10.38 15.38
CA ARG A 9 -13.47 8.96 15.73
C ARG A 9 -13.11 8.10 14.53
N PHE A 10 -13.68 8.37 13.36
CA PHE A 10 -13.28 7.71 12.12
C PHE A 10 -11.80 7.91 11.81
N VAL A 11 -11.29 9.14 11.94
CA VAL A 11 -9.86 9.44 11.74
C VAL A 11 -9.00 8.68 12.74
N ASP A 12 -9.39 8.63 14.02
CA ASP A 12 -8.67 7.87 15.07
C ASP A 12 -8.60 6.38 14.71
N GLU A 13 -9.76 5.79 14.41
CA GLU A 13 -9.89 4.35 14.15
C GLU A 13 -9.23 3.92 12.83
N TYR A 14 -9.21 4.81 11.83
CA TYR A 14 -8.56 4.54 10.55
C TYR A 14 -7.04 4.50 10.67
N LEU A 15 -6.45 5.32 11.55
CA LEU A 15 -5.00 5.36 11.69
C LEU A 15 -4.43 4.13 12.42
N ILE A 16 -5.28 3.31 13.04
CA ILE A 16 -4.84 2.08 13.73
C ILE A 16 -4.45 1.00 12.70
N ASP A 17 -5.30 0.72 11.72
CA ASP A 17 -5.16 -0.41 10.79
C ASP A 17 -5.29 -0.04 9.31
N LEU A 18 -5.48 1.25 8.99
CA LEU A 18 -5.72 1.78 7.65
C LEU A 18 -6.91 1.10 6.93
N ASN A 19 -7.84 0.52 7.68
CA ASN A 19 -9.04 -0.12 7.16
C ASN A 19 -10.24 0.82 7.27
N ALA A 20 -10.60 1.45 6.15
CA ALA A 20 -11.66 2.45 6.10
C ALA A 20 -13.03 1.90 6.53
N THR A 21 -13.37 0.68 6.10
CA THR A 21 -14.66 0.07 6.44
C THR A 21 -14.75 -0.25 7.93
N GLN A 22 -13.70 -0.84 8.51
CA GLN A 22 -13.67 -1.15 9.94
C GLN A 22 -13.62 0.12 10.79
N ALA A 23 -12.88 1.13 10.35
CA ALA A 23 -12.85 2.44 11.00
C ALA A 23 -14.25 3.09 11.06
N ALA A 24 -15.04 3.00 9.98
CA ALA A 24 -16.42 3.49 9.98
C ALA A 24 -17.31 2.73 10.98
N ILE A 25 -17.16 1.41 11.09
CA ILE A 25 -17.92 0.60 12.06
C ILE A 25 -17.56 1.03 13.50
N ARG A 26 -16.27 1.12 13.83
CA ARG A 26 -15.80 1.50 15.18
C ARG A 26 -16.12 2.96 15.53
N ALA A 27 -16.19 3.84 14.54
CA ALA A 27 -16.64 5.21 14.68
C ALA A 27 -18.16 5.37 14.92
N GLY A 28 -18.93 4.27 14.91
CA GLY A 28 -20.36 4.28 15.21
C GLY A 28 -21.25 4.62 14.00
N TYR A 29 -20.79 4.32 12.78
CA TYR A 29 -21.63 4.28 11.59
C TYR A 29 -22.32 2.93 11.43
N SER A 30 -23.42 2.89 10.67
CA SER A 30 -24.16 1.65 10.42
C SER A 30 -23.29 0.65 9.66
N LYS A 31 -23.21 -0.59 10.16
CA LYS A 31 -22.47 -1.68 9.50
C LYS A 31 -22.88 -1.89 8.04
N ARG A 32 -24.17 -1.73 7.74
CA ARG A 32 -24.73 -1.91 6.38
C ARG A 32 -24.19 -0.89 5.38
N THR A 33 -23.92 0.33 5.82
CA THR A 33 -23.45 1.43 4.95
C THR A 33 -22.01 1.85 5.25
N ALA A 34 -21.30 1.11 6.11
CA ALA A 34 -19.96 1.47 6.56
C ALA A 34 -18.98 1.67 5.42
N ARG A 35 -19.02 0.80 4.40
CA ARG A 35 -18.17 0.91 3.21
C ARG A 35 -18.40 2.22 2.44
N GLN A 36 -19.66 2.51 2.12
CA GLN A 36 -20.03 3.73 1.38
C GLN A 36 -19.69 5.00 2.17
N ILE A 37 -19.95 4.98 3.49
CA ILE A 37 -19.62 6.10 4.37
C ILE A 37 -18.10 6.28 4.49
N ALA A 38 -17.34 5.18 4.54
CA ALA A 38 -15.88 5.22 4.57
C ALA A 38 -15.33 5.90 3.31
N ASP A 39 -15.79 5.51 2.13
CA ASP A 39 -15.38 6.11 0.85
C ASP A 39 -15.72 7.61 0.78
N GLN A 40 -16.93 7.98 1.23
CA GLN A 40 -17.33 9.38 1.34
C GLN A 40 -16.47 10.15 2.33
N ASN A 41 -16.17 9.58 3.50
CA ASN A 41 -15.35 10.23 4.52
C ASN A 41 -13.91 10.42 4.02
N LEU A 42 -13.32 9.43 3.36
CA LEU A 42 -11.99 9.57 2.76
C LEU A 42 -11.95 10.60 1.62
N SER A 43 -13.09 10.91 0.99
CA SER A 43 -13.18 11.91 -0.07
C SER A 43 -13.29 13.36 0.46
N LYS A 44 -13.73 13.56 1.70
CA LYS A 44 -13.92 14.90 2.31
C LYS A 44 -12.58 15.55 2.63
N LEU A 45 -12.40 16.80 2.16
CA LEU A 45 -11.16 17.57 2.35
C LEU A 45 -10.79 17.77 3.82
N ASP A 46 -11.76 18.07 4.69
CA ASP A 46 -11.49 18.28 6.13
C ASP A 46 -10.95 16.99 6.80
N ILE A 47 -11.46 15.81 6.40
CA ILE A 47 -11.02 14.51 6.92
C ILE A 47 -9.63 14.16 6.37
N LYS A 48 -9.38 14.39 5.08
CA LYS A 48 -8.05 14.23 4.47
C LYS A 48 -7.00 15.07 5.20
N ALA A 49 -7.29 16.35 5.44
CA ALA A 49 -6.38 17.25 6.15
C ALA A 49 -6.10 16.80 7.59
N ALA A 50 -7.11 16.30 8.30
CA ALA A 50 -6.92 15.79 9.66
C ALA A 50 -6.12 14.47 9.71
N LEU A 51 -6.34 13.59 8.74
CA LEU A 51 -5.55 12.37 8.56
C LEU A 51 -4.09 12.71 8.28
N GLU A 52 -3.84 13.63 7.35
CA GLU A 52 -2.49 14.10 7.01
C GLU A 52 -1.77 14.70 8.23
N LYS A 53 -2.42 15.60 8.97
CA LYS A 53 -1.87 16.19 10.19
C LYS A 53 -1.52 15.13 11.25
N ARG A 54 -2.40 14.15 11.46
CA ARG A 54 -2.14 13.07 12.43
C ARG A 54 -1.06 12.11 11.95
N MET A 55 -0.99 11.79 10.66
CA MET A 55 0.07 10.99 10.08
C MET A 55 1.43 11.67 10.25
N GLN A 56 1.50 12.98 10.00
CA GLN A 56 2.70 13.79 10.25
C GLN A 56 3.09 13.77 11.74
N SER A 57 2.12 13.97 12.64
CA SER A 57 2.37 13.91 14.10
C SER A 57 2.87 12.53 14.55
N ARG A 58 2.34 11.46 13.96
CA ARG A 58 2.79 10.09 14.25
C ARG A 58 4.20 9.85 13.74
N SER A 59 4.50 10.25 12.51
CA SER A 59 5.84 10.14 11.92
C SER A 59 6.87 10.94 12.73
N ALA A 60 6.52 12.13 13.20
CA ALA A 60 7.37 12.92 14.09
C ALA A 60 7.61 12.22 15.44
N ARG A 61 6.61 11.53 16.00
CA ARG A 61 6.76 10.80 17.27
C ARG A 61 7.56 9.51 17.14
N THR A 62 7.43 8.79 16.03
CA THR A 62 8.14 7.51 15.81
C THR A 62 9.48 7.69 15.11
N GLU A 63 9.77 8.88 14.58
CA GLU A 63 10.96 9.18 13.77
C GLU A 63 11.11 8.31 12.51
N ILE A 64 10.08 7.55 12.16
CA ILE A 64 10.04 6.71 10.96
C ILE A 64 9.45 7.55 9.82
N THR A 65 10.27 7.79 8.80
CA THR A 65 9.88 8.49 7.56
C THR A 65 9.51 7.50 6.46
N GLN A 66 8.80 8.00 5.43
CA GLN A 66 8.48 7.20 4.25
C GLN A 66 9.77 6.72 3.55
N ASP A 67 10.79 7.58 3.47
CA ASP A 67 12.10 7.23 2.91
C ASP A 67 12.79 6.09 3.65
N MET A 68 12.65 6.02 4.99
CA MET A 68 13.19 4.91 5.77
C MET A 68 12.50 3.60 5.43
N VAL A 69 11.17 3.61 5.31
CA VAL A 69 10.39 2.43 4.92
C VAL A 69 10.78 1.97 3.51
N LEU A 70 10.92 2.90 2.56
CA LEU A 70 11.38 2.58 1.21
C LEU A 70 12.79 1.99 1.19
N ARG A 71 13.72 2.51 2.00
CA ARG A 71 15.08 1.97 2.13
C ARG A 71 15.07 0.54 2.63
N GLU A 72 14.25 0.22 3.64
CA GLU A 72 14.13 -1.16 4.14
C GLU A 72 13.47 -2.10 3.12
N LEU A 73 12.38 -1.67 2.47
CA LEU A 73 11.76 -2.45 1.41
C LEU A 73 12.71 -2.69 0.23
N ALA A 74 13.58 -1.72 -0.09
CA ALA A 74 14.55 -1.84 -1.17
C ALA A 74 15.58 -2.94 -0.89
N LYS A 75 16.04 -3.10 0.37
CA LYS A 75 16.94 -4.20 0.76
C LYS A 75 16.33 -5.56 0.41
N ILE A 76 15.03 -5.74 0.65
CA ILE A 76 14.29 -6.97 0.33
C ILE A 76 14.04 -7.08 -1.18
N GLY A 77 13.44 -6.05 -1.76
CA GLY A 77 12.97 -6.02 -3.15
C GLY A 77 14.10 -6.13 -4.18
N PHE A 78 15.32 -5.73 -3.82
CA PHE A 78 16.50 -5.82 -4.68
C PHE A 78 17.58 -6.78 -4.17
N SER A 79 17.25 -7.63 -3.19
CA SER A 79 18.16 -8.65 -2.65
C SER A 79 18.64 -9.65 -3.71
N ASP A 80 19.87 -10.17 -3.54
CA ASP A 80 20.47 -11.20 -4.38
C ASP A 80 20.92 -12.38 -3.50
N ILE A 81 20.32 -13.55 -3.70
CA ILE A 81 20.60 -14.75 -2.91
C ILE A 81 22.04 -15.28 -3.10
N ARG A 82 22.70 -14.93 -4.20
CA ARG A 82 24.12 -15.27 -4.45
C ARG A 82 25.08 -14.58 -3.48
N LYS A 83 24.63 -13.52 -2.80
CA LYS A 83 25.39 -12.85 -1.74
C LYS A 83 25.29 -13.56 -0.38
N VAL A 84 24.44 -14.58 -0.27
CA VAL A 84 24.26 -15.36 0.97
C VAL A 84 24.72 -16.81 0.79
N VAL A 85 24.52 -17.36 -0.41
CA VAL A 85 24.77 -18.77 -0.69
C VAL A 85 25.67 -18.90 -1.91
N ARG A 86 26.70 -19.74 -1.81
CA ARG A 86 27.50 -20.22 -2.93
C ARG A 86 27.04 -21.63 -3.29
N TRP A 87 26.78 -21.83 -4.56
CA TRP A 87 26.55 -23.14 -5.16
C TRP A 87 27.31 -23.20 -6.48
N GLY A 88 27.91 -24.35 -6.77
CA GLY A 88 28.87 -24.50 -7.86
C GLY A 88 29.36 -25.94 -7.97
N GLU A 89 30.47 -26.12 -8.69
CA GLU A 89 31.02 -27.39 -9.20
C GLU A 89 30.54 -28.66 -8.50
N THR A 90 30.04 -29.61 -9.29
CA THR A 90 29.70 -30.95 -8.83
C THR A 90 30.93 -31.58 -8.17
N GLN A 91 30.90 -31.70 -6.84
CA GLN A 91 31.89 -32.42 -6.07
C GLN A 91 31.45 -33.88 -5.96
N VAL A 92 32.39 -34.79 -5.76
CA VAL A 92 32.07 -36.18 -5.44
C VAL A 92 32.22 -36.33 -3.93
N ARG A 93 31.16 -36.77 -3.25
CA ARG A 93 31.25 -37.17 -1.84
C ARG A 93 31.22 -38.68 -1.74
N MET A 94 32.04 -39.23 -0.85
CA MET A 94 31.92 -40.62 -0.44
C MET A 94 30.73 -40.74 0.49
N VAL A 95 29.86 -41.71 0.25
CA VAL A 95 28.80 -42.09 1.17
C VAL A 95 29.13 -43.49 1.65
N ASP A 96 29.19 -43.66 2.97
CA ASP A 96 29.38 -44.98 3.57
C ASP A 96 28.25 -45.91 3.10
N GLY A 97 28.62 -47.03 2.48
CA GLY A 97 27.69 -48.10 2.17
C GLY A 97 27.15 -48.74 3.46
N GLU A 98 25.99 -49.38 3.38
CA GLU A 98 25.53 -50.23 4.50
C GLU A 98 26.54 -51.36 4.76
N GLU A 99 26.55 -51.94 5.97
CA GLU A 99 27.54 -52.96 6.38
C GLU A 99 27.69 -54.07 5.32
N GLY A 100 28.82 -54.07 4.61
CA GLY A 100 29.15 -55.04 3.55
C GLY A 100 29.04 -54.53 2.11
N GLU A 101 28.61 -53.30 1.88
CA GLU A 101 28.55 -52.65 0.57
C GLU A 101 29.75 -51.70 0.34
N ALA A 102 30.15 -51.53 -0.92
CA ALA A 102 31.24 -50.62 -1.30
C ALA A 102 30.79 -49.16 -1.14
N GLU A 103 31.72 -48.28 -0.72
CA GLU A 103 31.47 -46.85 -0.66
C GLU A 103 31.06 -46.31 -2.04
N ASP A 104 29.92 -45.63 -2.10
CA ASP A 104 29.37 -45.08 -3.34
C ASP A 104 29.82 -43.62 -3.55
N MET A 105 30.21 -43.31 -4.78
CA MET A 105 30.57 -41.97 -5.22
C MET A 105 29.34 -41.22 -5.73
N VAL A 106 28.80 -40.30 -4.93
CA VAL A 106 27.60 -39.55 -5.29
C VAL A 106 27.94 -38.10 -5.67
N PRO A 107 27.50 -37.60 -6.85
CA PRO A 107 27.65 -36.20 -7.19
C PRO A 107 26.86 -35.31 -6.23
N TYR A 108 27.53 -34.30 -5.66
CA TYR A 108 26.99 -33.34 -4.71
C TYR A 108 27.32 -31.92 -5.18
N HIS A 109 26.29 -31.09 -5.36
CA HIS A 109 26.49 -29.66 -5.57
C HIS A 109 26.76 -29.01 -4.23
N GLY A 110 28.00 -28.57 -3.99
CA GLY A 110 28.40 -27.94 -2.74
C GLY A 110 27.54 -26.71 -2.44
N LEU A 111 26.68 -26.80 -1.42
CA LEU A 111 25.95 -25.65 -0.90
C LEU A 111 26.74 -25.08 0.28
N ALA A 112 27.32 -23.91 0.11
CA ALA A 112 28.05 -23.22 1.16
C ALA A 112 27.39 -21.88 1.48
N LEU A 113 27.25 -21.57 2.76
CA LEU A 113 26.87 -20.22 3.18
C LEU A 113 28.10 -19.33 3.18
N ILE A 114 27.89 -18.07 2.80
CA ILE A 114 28.89 -17.02 2.99
C ILE A 114 28.95 -16.69 4.48
N ASP A 115 30.16 -16.47 5.00
CA ASP A 115 30.36 -16.12 6.41
C ASP A 115 29.58 -14.84 6.74
N SER A 116 28.88 -14.84 7.87
CA SER A 116 28.09 -13.68 8.32
C SER A 116 28.88 -12.38 8.42
N THR A 117 30.19 -12.45 8.65
CA THR A 117 31.09 -11.28 8.71
C THR A 117 31.41 -10.70 7.34
N GLU A 118 31.21 -11.48 6.27
CA GLU A 118 31.36 -11.06 4.87
C GLU A 118 30.03 -10.60 4.24
N VAL A 119 28.90 -10.82 4.93
CA VAL A 119 27.57 -10.40 4.47
C VAL A 119 27.30 -8.95 4.88
N ASP A 120 27.01 -8.09 3.90
CA ASP A 120 26.67 -6.69 4.15
C ASP A 120 25.30 -6.53 4.83
N ASP A 121 25.10 -5.44 5.58
CA ASP A 121 23.87 -5.16 6.35
C ASP A 121 22.59 -5.22 5.51
N ALA A 122 22.64 -4.79 4.24
CA ALA A 122 21.47 -4.81 3.37
C ALA A 122 21.12 -6.24 2.95
N THR A 123 22.12 -7.06 2.66
CA THR A 123 21.96 -8.48 2.38
C THR A 123 21.46 -9.23 3.62
N ALA A 124 22.04 -8.96 4.80
CA ALA A 124 21.61 -9.57 6.05
C ALA A 124 20.14 -9.26 6.38
N ALA A 125 19.72 -8.00 6.20
CA ALA A 125 18.34 -7.57 6.42
C ALA A 125 17.31 -8.24 5.49
N ALA A 126 17.76 -8.79 4.35
CA ALA A 126 16.88 -9.51 3.43
C ALA A 126 16.67 -10.99 3.82
N ILE A 127 17.44 -11.53 4.77
CA ILE A 127 17.35 -12.92 5.22
C ILE A 127 16.17 -13.08 6.19
N ALA A 128 15.24 -13.96 5.84
CA ALA A 128 14.07 -14.29 6.66
C ALA A 128 14.31 -15.50 7.58
N GLU A 129 15.16 -16.44 7.17
CA GLU A 129 15.44 -17.66 7.93
C GLU A 129 16.83 -18.22 7.55
N VAL A 130 17.57 -18.66 8.56
CA VAL A 130 18.72 -19.57 8.42
C VAL A 130 18.49 -20.73 9.37
N SER A 131 18.47 -21.96 8.87
CA SER A 131 18.24 -23.16 9.68
C SER A 131 19.10 -24.33 9.22
N GLN A 132 19.45 -25.21 10.15
CA GLN A 132 20.17 -26.45 9.90
C GLN A 132 19.28 -27.62 10.34
N GLY A 133 18.86 -28.43 9.37
CA GLY A 133 18.07 -29.64 9.61
C GLY A 133 18.88 -30.90 9.37
N ARG A 134 18.23 -32.06 9.48
CA ARG A 134 18.82 -33.35 9.11
C ARG A 134 19.24 -33.39 7.63
N ASP A 135 18.50 -32.67 6.78
CA ASP A 135 18.71 -32.63 5.33
C ASP A 135 19.70 -31.53 4.86
N GLY A 136 20.31 -30.79 5.80
CA GLY A 136 21.32 -29.78 5.51
C GLY A 136 20.91 -28.34 5.86
N LEU A 137 21.64 -27.39 5.28
CA LEU A 137 21.46 -25.95 5.51
C LEU A 137 20.34 -25.39 4.62
N LYS A 138 19.46 -24.60 5.21
CA LYS A 138 18.37 -23.91 4.54
C LYS A 138 18.48 -22.41 4.81
N VAL A 139 18.36 -21.62 3.73
CA VAL A 139 18.27 -20.17 3.80
C VAL A 139 17.04 -19.70 3.05
N LYS A 140 16.29 -18.78 3.65
CA LYS A 140 15.12 -18.14 3.06
C LYS A 140 15.32 -16.63 3.08
N LEU A 141 15.03 -15.96 1.97
CA LEU A 141 14.91 -14.51 1.92
C LEU A 141 13.46 -14.06 2.12
N HIS A 142 13.27 -12.82 2.56
CA HIS A 142 11.94 -12.19 2.61
C HIS A 142 11.28 -12.12 1.21
N ASP A 143 9.97 -11.91 1.17
CA ASP A 143 9.21 -11.84 -0.09
C ASP A 143 9.62 -10.64 -0.94
N LYS A 144 10.48 -10.89 -1.92
CA LYS A 144 10.97 -9.92 -2.90
C LYS A 144 9.84 -9.30 -3.71
N LYS A 145 8.85 -10.10 -4.12
CA LYS A 145 7.73 -9.63 -4.94
C LYS A 145 6.87 -8.67 -4.14
N GLY A 146 6.48 -9.05 -2.92
CA GLY A 146 5.70 -8.20 -2.02
C GLY A 146 6.37 -6.84 -1.80
N ALA A 147 7.66 -6.84 -1.48
CA ALA A 147 8.43 -5.61 -1.28
C ALA A 147 8.43 -4.70 -2.54
N LEU A 148 8.65 -5.27 -3.72
CA LEU A 148 8.63 -4.52 -4.98
C LEU A 148 7.25 -3.97 -5.31
N VAL A 149 6.19 -4.72 -5.03
CA VAL A 149 4.82 -4.24 -5.23
C VAL A 149 4.51 -3.10 -4.27
N ASP A 150 4.92 -3.18 -3.00
CA ASP A 150 4.69 -2.11 -2.03
C ASP A 150 5.49 -0.84 -2.38
N ILE A 151 6.73 -0.98 -2.83
CA ILE A 151 7.52 0.12 -3.40
C ILE A 151 6.79 0.74 -4.59
N GLY A 152 6.36 -0.06 -5.56
CA GLY A 152 5.68 0.47 -6.75
C GLY A 152 4.34 1.13 -6.42
N ARG A 153 3.60 0.65 -5.40
CA ARG A 153 2.38 1.33 -4.93
C ARG A 153 2.69 2.68 -4.33
N HIS A 154 3.74 2.76 -3.51
CA HIS A 154 4.18 4.00 -2.90
C HIS A 154 4.62 5.04 -3.95
N LEU A 155 5.31 4.58 -5.00
CA LEU A 155 5.73 5.41 -6.14
C LEU A 155 4.60 5.71 -7.15
N GLY A 156 3.38 5.21 -6.92
CA GLY A 156 2.23 5.45 -7.79
C GLY A 156 2.22 4.65 -9.10
N MET A 157 3.05 3.61 -9.24
CA MET A 157 3.19 2.82 -10.48
C MET A 157 1.96 1.94 -10.81
N PHE A 158 1.11 1.66 -9.82
CA PHE A 158 -0.07 0.79 -9.96
C PHE A 158 -1.40 1.54 -9.92
N ALA A 159 -1.39 2.87 -10.04
CA ALA A 159 -2.64 3.56 -10.34
C ALA A 159 -3.22 2.94 -11.62
N ALA A 160 -4.52 2.62 -11.62
CA ALA A 160 -5.20 2.36 -12.88
C ALA A 160 -4.88 3.52 -13.82
N PRO A 161 -4.77 3.31 -15.14
CA PRO A 161 -4.83 4.42 -16.08
C PRO A 161 -6.24 5.03 -15.93
N GLY A 162 -6.41 5.86 -14.90
CA GLY A 162 -7.34 6.95 -14.92
C GLY A 162 -6.92 7.73 -16.14
N HIS A 163 -7.88 7.99 -17.02
CA HIS A 163 -7.69 8.92 -18.10
C HIS A 163 -7.35 10.25 -17.45
N ALA A 164 -6.06 10.53 -17.21
CA ALA A 164 -5.60 11.75 -16.58
C ALA A 164 -6.15 12.98 -17.32
N GLU A 165 -6.40 12.80 -18.61
CA GLU A 165 -7.11 13.72 -19.49
C GLU A 165 -8.59 13.90 -19.11
N LEU A 166 -9.35 12.83 -18.87
CA LEU A 166 -10.74 12.90 -18.36
C LEU A 166 -10.80 13.46 -16.94
N ASP A 167 -9.86 13.14 -16.05
CA ASP A 167 -9.81 13.71 -14.70
C ASP A 167 -9.50 15.22 -14.74
N ALA A 168 -8.62 15.64 -15.65
CA ALA A 168 -8.34 17.03 -15.91
C ALA A 168 -9.53 17.75 -16.56
N GLU A 169 -10.23 17.08 -17.47
CA GLU A 169 -11.42 17.58 -18.16
C GLU A 169 -12.62 17.70 -17.21
N LEU A 170 -12.86 16.70 -16.35
CA LEU A 170 -13.83 16.75 -15.26
C LEU A 170 -13.55 17.94 -14.34
N LYS A 171 -12.30 18.12 -13.89
CA LYS A 171 -11.91 19.29 -13.09
C LYS A 171 -12.17 20.61 -13.83
N ARG A 172 -11.88 20.69 -15.13
CA ARG A 172 -12.17 21.88 -15.96
C ARG A 172 -13.67 22.16 -16.01
N LEU A 173 -14.48 21.16 -16.36
CA LEU A 173 -15.93 21.27 -16.45
C LEU A 173 -16.55 21.68 -15.12
N GLU A 174 -16.03 21.17 -14.00
CA GLU A 174 -16.51 21.52 -12.67
C GLU A 174 -16.18 22.98 -12.29
N VAL A 175 -14.99 23.46 -12.68
CA VAL A 175 -14.61 24.88 -12.53
C VAL A 175 -15.46 25.78 -13.43
N GLU A 176 -15.72 25.39 -14.67
CA GLU A 176 -16.58 26.14 -15.59
C GLU A 176 -18.02 26.22 -15.09
N LYS A 177 -18.57 25.10 -14.61
CA LYS A 177 -19.89 25.05 -14.00
C LYS A 177 -19.99 26.00 -12.81
N ARG A 178 -19.03 25.95 -11.88
CA ARG A 178 -19.00 26.88 -10.73
C ARG A 178 -18.87 28.33 -11.17
N ARG A 179 -18.07 28.63 -12.20
CA ARG A 179 -17.96 29.98 -12.75
C ARG A 179 -19.28 30.45 -13.39
N ALA A 180 -20.00 29.57 -14.07
CA ALA A 180 -21.31 29.88 -14.65
C ALA A 180 -22.37 30.12 -13.56
N GLU A 181 -22.39 29.28 -12.52
CA GLU A 181 -23.25 29.46 -11.35
C GLU A 181 -22.97 30.79 -10.62
N LEU A 182 -21.70 31.12 -10.41
CA LEU A 182 -21.30 32.41 -9.81
C LEU A 182 -21.72 33.61 -10.68
N LYS A 183 -21.57 33.54 -12.01
CA LYS A 183 -22.02 34.60 -12.93
C LYS A 183 -23.55 34.76 -12.94
N LEU A 184 -24.30 33.68 -12.77
CA LEU A 184 -25.77 33.71 -12.65
C LEU A 184 -26.20 34.37 -11.34
N ILE A 185 -25.49 34.10 -10.25
CA ILE A 185 -25.69 34.73 -8.94
C ILE A 185 -25.35 36.22 -8.99
N GLU A 186 -24.23 36.61 -9.61
CA GLU A 186 -23.80 38.01 -9.76
C GLU A 186 -24.74 38.83 -10.65
N LYS A 187 -25.39 38.22 -11.64
CA LYS A 187 -26.39 38.87 -12.51
C LYS A 187 -27.77 39.07 -11.86
N GLY A 188 -27.91 38.83 -10.56
CA GLY A 188 -29.17 39.05 -9.83
C GLY A 188 -30.23 37.98 -10.09
N GLY A 189 -29.85 36.83 -10.67
CA GLY A 189 -30.73 35.68 -10.91
C GLY A 189 -30.90 34.80 -9.68
N GLY A 190 -31.28 35.40 -8.55
CA GLY A 190 -31.77 34.64 -7.41
C GLY A 190 -33.16 34.11 -7.73
N ASN A 191 -33.28 32.88 -8.24
CA ASN A 191 -34.50 32.13 -7.98
C ASN A 191 -34.26 30.63 -7.92
N SER A 192 -34.74 30.08 -6.81
CA SER A 192 -34.57 28.72 -6.33
C SER A 192 -34.92 27.67 -7.39
N ASN A 193 -34.31 26.48 -7.26
CA ASN A 193 -34.64 25.27 -8.03
C ASN A 193 -36.15 25.00 -8.16
N ALA A 194 -36.98 25.54 -7.28
CA ALA A 194 -38.44 25.45 -7.34
C ALA A 194 -39.06 26.17 -8.56
N GLN A 195 -38.51 27.31 -9.01
CA GLN A 195 -39.05 28.06 -10.14
C GLN A 195 -38.78 27.34 -11.47
N LEU A 196 -37.57 26.79 -11.63
CA LEU A 196 -37.18 25.99 -12.78
C LEU A 196 -37.98 24.68 -12.87
N LEU A 197 -38.25 24.05 -11.73
CA LEU A 197 -39.12 22.87 -11.67
C LEU A 197 -40.57 23.22 -12.04
N ALA A 198 -41.10 24.36 -11.58
CA ALA A 198 -42.44 24.81 -11.93
C ALA A 198 -42.60 25.07 -13.44
N ASP A 199 -41.62 25.72 -14.06
CA ASP A 199 -41.63 25.99 -15.51
C ASP A 199 -41.45 24.71 -16.35
N LEU A 200 -40.70 23.71 -15.84
CA LEU A 200 -40.55 22.42 -16.51
C LEU A 200 -41.85 21.61 -16.48
N ILE A 201 -42.55 21.63 -15.34
CA ILE A 201 -43.83 20.94 -15.16
C ILE A 201 -44.92 21.57 -16.05
N ALA A 202 -44.92 22.90 -16.20
CA ALA A 202 -45.87 23.61 -17.05
C ALA A 202 -45.70 23.35 -18.56
N ARG A 203 -44.57 22.77 -18.99
CA ARG A 203 -44.25 22.50 -20.41
C ARG A 203 -44.44 21.04 -20.84
N LEU A 204 -44.86 20.16 -19.93
CA LEU A 204 -45.20 18.79 -20.30
C LEU A 204 -46.63 18.74 -20.86
N PRO A 205 -46.85 18.18 -22.06
CA PRO A 205 -48.20 18.00 -22.59
C PRO A 205 -48.96 16.97 -21.75
N SER A 206 -50.25 17.25 -21.53
CA SER A 206 -51.20 16.41 -20.79
C SER A 206 -51.41 15.04 -21.40
#